data_AF-W1VNF5-F1
#
_entry.id   AF-W1VNF5-F1
#
_cell.length_a   1.000
_cell.length_b   1.000
_cell.length_c   1.000
_cell.angle_alpha   90.00
_cell.angle_beta   90.00
_cell.angle_gamma   90.00
#
_symmetry.space_group_name_H-M   'P 1'
#
loop_
_entity.id
_entity.type
_entity.pdbx_description
1 polymer ?
#
loop_
_entity_poly.entity_id
_entity_poly.type
_entity_poly.pdbx_seq_one_letter_code
_entity_poly.pdbx_strand_id
1 'polypeptide(L)'
;MRTSRLQGRPWLSLVLVCTGLALVSLASNWVSVSELEGQIQVFSFLRKTVSKLVNCGTVWAGIGVFAGWLMSRPTISVVAAVLAAEGTLAFHYGLGQLVGMYNV
;
A
#
# COMPACT_ATOMS: atom_id res chain seq x y z
N MET A 1 20.30 19.88 -3.87
CA MET A 1 20.32 18.51 -4.45
C MET A 1 18.89 18.11 -4.74
N ARG A 2 18.39 18.33 -5.96
CA ARG A 2 16.98 18.14 -6.30
C ARG A 2 16.83 17.56 -7.69
N THR A 3 17.08 16.26 -7.83
CA THR A 3 17.00 15.56 -9.12
C THR A 3 16.64 14.09 -8.92
N SER A 4 15.37 13.80 -8.64
CA SER A 4 14.79 12.48 -8.92
C SER A 4 13.64 12.68 -9.90
N ARG A 5 13.47 11.80 -10.89
CA ARG A 5 12.35 11.88 -11.87
C ARG A 5 10.99 11.98 -11.17
N LEU A 6 10.90 11.44 -9.95
CA LEU A 6 9.72 11.44 -9.09
C LEU A 6 9.27 12.85 -8.69
N GLN A 7 10.21 13.77 -8.43
CA GLN A 7 9.87 15.15 -8.06
C GLN A 7 9.42 16.02 -9.24
N GLY A 8 9.63 15.56 -10.49
CA GLY A 8 9.09 16.23 -11.68
C GLY A 8 7.57 16.06 -11.81
N ARG A 9 7.03 14.95 -11.29
CA ARG A 9 5.58 14.66 -11.23
C ARG A 9 5.24 14.07 -9.85
N PRO A 10 5.32 14.87 -8.78
CA PRO A 10 5.26 14.36 -7.41
C PRO A 10 3.91 13.71 -7.11
N TRP A 11 2.81 14.32 -7.55
CA TRP A 11 1.46 13.78 -7.38
C TRP A 11 1.25 12.45 -8.10
N LEU A 12 1.70 12.32 -9.35
CA LEU A 12 1.59 11.06 -10.09
C LEU A 12 2.41 9.95 -9.41
N SER A 13 3.64 10.27 -8.99
CA SER A 13 4.51 9.33 -8.28
C SER A 13 3.86 8.86 -6.98
N LEU A 14 3.25 9.78 -6.24
CA LEU A 14 2.56 9.48 -5.00
C LEU A 14 1.35 8.56 -5.24
N VAL A 15 0.50 8.88 -6.21
CA VAL A 15 -0.66 8.05 -6.59
C VAL A 15 -0.22 6.64 -6.99
N LEU A 16 0.81 6.51 -7.81
CA LEU A 16 1.31 5.20 -8.25
C LEU A 16 1.84 4.36 -7.09
N VAL A 17 2.60 4.97 -6.17
CA VAL A 17 3.13 4.27 -4.99
C VAL A 17 2.00 3.84 -4.05
N CYS A 18 1.04 4.73 -3.77
CA CYS A 18 -0.13 4.42 -2.93
C CYS A 18 -0.95 3.27 -3.53
N THR A 19 -1.27 3.38 -4.83
CA THR A 19 -2.04 2.37 -5.56
C THR A 19 -1.29 1.03 -5.58
N GLY A 20 0.01 1.05 -5.88
CA GLY A 20 0.86 -0.14 -5.88
C GLY A 20 0.91 -0.82 -4.52
N LEU A 21 1.10 -0.05 -3.43
CA LEU A 21 1.12 -0.63 -2.09
C LEU A 21 -0.23 -1.28 -1.75
N ALA A 22 -1.33 -0.58 -1.97
CA ALA A 22 -2.66 -1.09 -1.67
C ALA A 22 -2.98 -2.39 -2.44
N LEU A 23 -2.62 -2.46 -3.72
CA LEU A 23 -2.81 -3.66 -4.56
C LEU A 23 -1.95 -4.84 -4.08
N VAL A 24 -0.67 -4.60 -3.80
CA VAL A 24 0.24 -5.66 -3.30
C VAL A 24 -0.22 -6.13 -1.92
N SER A 25 -0.61 -5.20 -1.05
CA SER A 25 -1.19 -5.50 0.26
C SER A 25 -2.43 -6.37 0.12
N LEU A 26 -3.38 -5.98 -0.73
CA LEU A 26 -4.63 -6.73 -0.97
C LEU A 26 -4.34 -8.13 -1.51
N ALA A 27 -3.53 -8.24 -2.56
CA ALA A 27 -3.16 -9.53 -3.16
C ALA A 27 -2.45 -10.44 -2.15
N SER A 28 -1.56 -9.89 -1.31
CA SER A 28 -0.87 -10.66 -0.28
C SER A 28 -1.79 -11.11 0.86
N ASN A 29 -2.90 -10.40 1.09
CA ASN A 29 -3.90 -10.77 2.09
C ASN A 29 -4.93 -11.75 1.56
N TRP A 30 -5.03 -11.93 0.24
CA TRP A 30 -5.96 -12.88 -0.37
C TRP A 30 -5.58 -14.31 -0.02
N VAL A 31 -6.48 -15.05 0.61
CA VAL A 31 -6.26 -16.46 0.99
C VAL A 31 -7.14 -17.35 0.14
N SER A 32 -6.53 -18.37 -0.46
CA SER A 32 -7.28 -19.40 -1.20
C SER A 32 -7.83 -20.49 -0.28
N VAL A 33 -8.89 -21.18 -0.70
CA VAL A 33 -9.48 -22.31 0.06
C VAL A 33 -8.46 -23.43 0.27
N SER A 34 -7.64 -23.73 -0.75
CA SER A 34 -6.60 -24.75 -0.66
C SER A 34 -5.48 -24.40 0.34
N GLU A 35 -5.22 -23.11 0.60
CA GLU A 35 -4.36 -22.70 1.72
C GLU A 35 -5.02 -22.95 3.08
N LEU A 36 -6.33 -22.72 3.20
CA LEU A 36 -7.08 -22.93 4.44
C LEU A 36 -7.18 -24.42 4.78
N GLU A 37 -7.38 -25.27 3.78
CA GLU A 37 -7.34 -26.73 3.88
C GLU A 37 -5.92 -27.29 4.05
N GLY A 38 -4.91 -26.43 3.89
CA GLY A 38 -3.52 -26.76 4.13
C GLY A 38 -2.82 -27.54 3.02
N GLN A 39 -3.36 -27.56 1.81
CA GLN A 39 -2.83 -28.27 0.64
C GLN A 39 -1.58 -27.60 0.04
N ILE A 40 -1.41 -26.29 0.24
CA ILE A 40 -0.32 -25.51 -0.38
C ILE A 40 0.48 -24.69 0.65
N GLN A 41 1.09 -25.38 1.62
CA GLN A 41 1.79 -24.76 2.77
C GLN A 41 2.99 -23.88 2.39
N VAL A 42 3.79 -24.28 1.40
CA VAL A 42 4.95 -23.47 0.96
C VAL A 42 4.48 -22.13 0.39
N PHE A 43 3.42 -22.15 -0.43
CA PHE A 43 2.81 -20.93 -0.95
C PHE A 43 2.21 -20.08 0.17
N SER A 44 1.50 -20.71 1.11
CA SER A 44 0.94 -20.04 2.31
C SER A 44 2.04 -19.32 3.10
N PHE A 45 3.17 -19.98 3.33
CA PHE A 45 4.33 -19.40 4.03
C PHE A 45 4.89 -18.17 3.29
N LEU A 46 5.12 -18.28 1.98
CA LEU A 46 5.64 -17.19 1.17
C LEU A 46 4.68 -16.00 1.16
N ARG A 47 3.40 -16.24 0.90
CA ARG A 47 2.37 -15.19 0.89
C ARG A 47 2.26 -14.50 2.25
N LYS A 48 2.23 -15.26 3.35
CA LYS A 48 2.18 -14.69 4.71
C LYS A 48 3.42 -13.86 5.02
N THR A 49 4.59 -14.29 4.58
CA THR A 49 5.84 -13.53 4.75
C THR A 49 5.76 -12.19 4.02
N VAL A 50 5.35 -12.21 2.74
CA VAL A 50 5.12 -10.99 1.96
C VAL A 50 4.08 -10.09 2.63
N SER A 51 2.95 -10.65 3.05
CA SER A 51 1.89 -9.90 3.75
C SER A 51 2.43 -9.25 5.04
N LYS A 52 3.22 -9.95 5.84
CA LYS A 52 3.82 -9.37 7.06
C LYS A 52 4.79 -8.23 6.76
N LEU A 53 5.57 -8.33 5.69
CA LEU A 53 6.49 -7.26 5.28
C LEU A 53 5.74 -6.05 4.73
N VAL A 54 4.79 -6.27 3.82
CA VAL A 54 4.03 -5.20 3.14
C VAL A 54 3.06 -4.50 4.10
N ASN A 55 2.44 -5.25 5.01
CA ASN A 55 1.46 -4.74 5.96
C ASN A 55 2.08 -4.36 7.32
N CYS A 56 3.40 -4.26 7.43
CA CYS A 56 4.00 -3.73 8.64
C CYS A 56 3.77 -2.21 8.73
N GLY A 57 3.62 -1.70 9.96
CA GLY A 57 3.38 -0.28 10.19
C GLY A 57 4.44 0.64 9.58
N THR A 58 5.70 0.19 9.50
CA THR A 58 6.80 0.95 8.91
C THR A 58 6.58 1.26 7.43
N VAL A 59 6.10 0.29 6.63
CA VAL A 59 5.84 0.51 5.19
C VAL A 59 4.72 1.53 5.00
N TRP A 60 3.66 1.40 5.80
CA TRP A 60 2.49 2.28 5.71
C TRP A 60 2.78 3.71 6.21
N ALA A 61 3.49 3.85 7.33
CA ALA A 61 3.98 5.15 7.80
C ALA A 61 4.97 5.78 6.81
N GLY A 62 5.75 4.95 6.11
CA GLY A 62 6.70 5.36 5.08
C GLY A 62 6.06 6.14 3.93
N ILE A 63 4.79 5.88 3.59
CA ILE A 63 4.07 6.66 2.57
C ILE A 63 3.96 8.12 2.97
N GLY A 64 3.61 8.41 4.23
CA GLY A 64 3.49 9.78 4.71
C GLY A 64 4.83 10.53 4.63
N VAL A 65 5.92 9.86 5.03
CA VAL A 65 7.29 10.39 4.91
C VAL A 65 7.67 10.64 3.45
N PHE A 66 7.37 9.69 2.57
CA PHE A 66 7.63 9.80 1.13
C PHE A 66 6.85 10.94 0.48
N ALA A 67 5.56 11.09 0.81
CA ALA A 67 4.73 12.19 0.37
C ALA A 67 5.31 13.54 0.80
N GLY A 68 5.72 13.66 2.07
CA GLY A 68 6.33 14.87 2.61
C GLY A 68 7.63 15.26 1.89
N TRP A 69 8.47 14.27 1.57
CA TRP A 69 9.72 14.45 0.82
C TRP A 69 9.53 14.87 -0.64
N LEU A 70 8.44 14.42 -1.29
CA LEU A 70 8.14 14.79 -2.67
C LEU A 70 7.69 16.25 -2.82
N MET A 71 7.03 16.79 -1.80
CA MET A 71 6.40 18.12 -1.85
C MET A 71 7.38 19.23 -1.43
N SER A 72 7.31 20.37 -2.12
CA SER A 72 8.23 21.52 -1.88
C SER A 72 7.79 22.45 -0.78
N ARG A 73 6.49 22.51 -0.49
CA ARG A 73 5.90 23.46 0.44
C ARG A 73 5.47 22.72 1.71
N PRO A 74 5.88 23.16 2.91
CA PRO A 74 5.59 22.45 4.16
C PRO A 74 4.10 22.16 4.38
N THR A 75 3.23 23.12 4.08
CA THR A 75 1.77 22.94 4.19
C THR A 75 1.23 21.87 3.25
N ILE A 76 1.72 21.84 2.00
CA ILE A 76 1.36 20.83 1.02
C ILE A 76 1.91 19.46 1.42
N SER A 77 3.12 19.40 1.99
CA SER A 77 3.72 18.16 2.49
C SER A 77 2.85 17.49 3.55
N VAL A 78 2.32 18.26 4.52
CA VAL A 78 1.43 17.73 5.57
C VAL A 78 0.14 17.18 4.96
N VAL A 79 -0.52 17.97 4.10
CA VAL A 79 -1.76 17.56 3.45
C VAL A 79 -1.55 16.31 2.57
N ALA A 80 -0.47 16.28 1.78
CA ALA A 80 -0.14 15.15 0.93
C ALA A 80 0.14 13.88 1.75
N ALA A 81 0.81 14.00 2.90
CA ALA A 81 1.07 12.86 3.78
C ALA A 81 -0.23 12.26 4.35
N VAL A 82 -1.14 13.10 4.84
CA VAL A 82 -2.45 12.65 5.35
C VAL A 82 -3.27 12.01 4.23
N LEU A 83 -3.41 12.68 3.09
CA LEU A 83 -4.15 12.15 1.95
C LEU A 83 -3.58 10.84 1.42
N ALA A 84 -2.26 10.69 1.41
CA ALA A 84 -1.62 9.47 0.96
C ALA A 84 -1.85 8.32 1.95
N ALA A 85 -1.74 8.55 3.26
CA ALA A 85 -1.99 7.54 4.28
C ALA A 85 -3.45 7.07 4.25
N GLU A 86 -4.40 8.01 4.38
CA GLU A 86 -5.83 7.71 4.40
C GLU A 86 -6.32 7.20 3.05
N GLY A 87 -5.84 7.80 1.95
CA GLY A 87 -6.23 7.39 0.60
C GLY A 87 -5.74 5.99 0.25
N THR A 88 -4.53 5.61 0.64
CA THR A 88 -4.03 4.23 0.46
C THR A 88 -4.87 3.23 1.24
N LEU A 89 -5.23 3.58 2.47
CA LEU A 89 -6.04 2.74 3.35
C LEU A 89 -7.45 2.55 2.80
N ALA A 90 -8.10 3.66 2.42
CA ALA A 90 -9.43 3.65 1.83
C ALA A 90 -9.44 2.87 0.51
N PHE A 91 -8.41 3.00 -0.31
CA PHE A 91 -8.30 2.24 -1.55
C PHE A 91 -8.10 0.74 -1.29
N HIS A 92 -7.24 0.36 -0.35
CA HIS A 92 -7.05 -1.04 0.04
C HIS A 92 -8.36 -1.71 0.50
N TYR A 93 -9.04 -1.12 1.48
CA TYR A 93 -10.28 -1.70 2.01
C TYR A 93 -11.45 -1.57 1.04
N GLY A 94 -11.56 -0.42 0.36
CA GLY A 94 -12.61 -0.19 -0.64
C GLY A 94 -12.51 -1.19 -1.78
N LEU A 95 -11.31 -1.40 -2.32
CA LEU A 95 -11.09 -2.41 -3.35
C LEU A 95 -11.39 -3.81 -2.82
N GLY A 96 -10.92 -4.15 -1.61
CA GLY A 96 -11.22 -5.42 -0.96
C GLY A 96 -12.72 -5.70 -0.84
N GLN A 97 -13.53 -4.68 -0.56
CA GLN A 97 -14.98 -4.83 -0.60
C GLN A 97 -15.57 -5.02 -1.98
N LEU A 98 -15.08 -4.29 -2.99
CA LEU A 98 -15.57 -4.44 -4.36
C LEU A 98 -15.31 -5.84 -4.93
N VAL A 99 -14.21 -6.47 -4.53
CA VAL A 99 -13.86 -7.84 -4.96
C VAL A 99 -14.41 -8.93 -4.03
N GLY A 100 -15.21 -8.55 -3.03
CA GLY A 100 -15.88 -9.48 -2.12
C GLY A 100 -14.98 -10.16 -1.10
N MET A 101 -13.79 -9.61 -0.85
CA MET A 101 -12.81 -10.21 0.05
C MET A 101 -13.26 -10.22 1.52
N TYR A 102 -14.08 -9.25 1.94
CA TYR A 102 -14.59 -9.16 3.31
C TYR A 102 -16.09 -9.45 3.44
N ASN A 103 -16.73 -9.92 2.37
CA ASN A 103 -18.11 -10.40 2.42
C ASN A 103 -18.08 -11.85 2.94
N VAL A 104 -18.09 -11.99 4.26
CA VAL A 104 -18.35 -13.25 4.97
C VAL A 104 -19.77 -13.20 5.52
#